data_AF-A0A0E2AZF7-F1
#
_entry.id   AF-A0A0E2AZF7-F1
#
_cell.length_a   1.000
_cell.length_b   1.000
_cell.length_c   1.000
_cell.angle_alpha   90.00
_cell.angle_beta   90.00
_cell.angle_gamma   90.00
#
_symmetry.space_group_name_H-M   'P 1'
#
loop_
_entity.id
_entity.type
_entity.pdbx_description
1 polymer ?
#
loop_
_entity_poly.entity_id
_entity_poly.type
_entity_poly.pdbx_seq_one_letter_code
_entity_poly.pdbx_strand_id
1 'polypeptide(L)'
;MEQTVIGGPGFFALLFNFYGYYFPFILYTLLAPLALSDLVKREDVDSKIGSIWTGAILLVPILGAGAYLIAGGSKIPSWLKNILVYGGVGILALIILVTSVAKF
;
A
#
# COMPACT_ATOMS: atom_id res chain seq x y z
N MET A 1 -10.22 -46.93 -10.93
CA MET A 1 -9.51 -45.63 -10.86
C MET A 1 -10.43 -44.69 -10.10
N GLU A 2 -10.17 -44.46 -8.81
CA GLU A 2 -10.89 -43.42 -8.07
C GLU A 2 -10.58 -42.08 -8.73
N GLN A 3 -11.60 -41.41 -9.27
CA GLN A 3 -11.49 -39.99 -9.58
C GLN A 3 -11.40 -39.26 -8.24
N THR A 4 -10.19 -38.89 -7.84
CA THR A 4 -10.01 -37.82 -6.86
C THR A 4 -10.61 -36.56 -7.48
N VAL A 5 -11.83 -36.21 -7.07
CA VAL A 5 -12.40 -34.90 -7.32
C VAL A 5 -11.51 -33.92 -6.55
N ILE A 6 -10.52 -33.34 -7.24
CA ILE A 6 -9.77 -32.22 -6.69
C ILE A 6 -10.76 -31.05 -6.70
N GLY A 7 -11.45 -30.85 -5.58
CA GLY A 7 -12.25 -29.66 -5.37
C GLY A 7 -11.37 -28.42 -5.56
N GLY A 8 -11.85 -27.46 -6.36
CA GLY A 8 -11.12 -26.22 -6.60
C GLY A 8 -10.88 -25.41 -5.32
N PRO A 9 -10.09 -24.32 -5.40
CA PRO A 9 -9.81 -23.47 -4.26
C PRO A 9 -11.11 -22.97 -3.63
N GLY A 10 -11.22 -23.11 -2.31
CA GLY A 10 -12.36 -22.58 -1.55
C GLY A 10 -12.42 -21.05 -1.61
N PHE A 11 -13.57 -20.48 -1.26
CA PHE A 11 -13.81 -19.03 -1.31
C PHE A 11 -12.72 -18.19 -0.63
N PHE A 12 -12.27 -18.57 0.57
CA PHE A 12 -11.22 -17.83 1.27
C PHE A 12 -9.86 -17.92 0.57
N ALA A 13 -9.52 -19.08 0.00
CA ALA A 13 -8.29 -19.23 -0.78
C ALA A 13 -8.31 -18.28 -1.99
N LEU A 14 -9.44 -18.20 -2.70
CA LEU A 14 -9.64 -17.24 -3.80
C LEU A 14 -9.54 -15.79 -3.33
N LEU A 15 -10.21 -15.45 -2.23
CA LEU A 15 -10.23 -14.09 -1.68
C LEU A 15 -8.82 -13.63 -1.29
N PHE A 16 -8.07 -14.45 -0.54
CA PHE A 16 -6.73 -14.11 -0.09
C PHE A 16 -5.70 -14.15 -1.23
N ASN A 17 -5.86 -15.01 -2.24
CA ASN A 17 -5.03 -14.93 -3.44
C ASN A 17 -5.29 -13.64 -4.22
N PHE A 18 -6.56 -13.29 -4.43
CA PHE A 18 -6.93 -12.05 -5.10
C PHE A 18 -6.39 -10.82 -4.36
N TYR A 19 -6.70 -10.67 -3.07
CA TYR A 19 -6.23 -9.52 -2.31
C TYR A 19 -4.72 -9.58 -2.02
N GLY A 20 -4.13 -10.76 -1.83
CA GLY A 20 -2.67 -10.90 -1.71
C GLY A 20 -1.92 -10.38 -2.92
N TYR A 21 -2.48 -10.60 -4.12
CA TYR A 21 -1.91 -10.08 -5.35
C TYR A 21 -2.23 -8.60 -5.58
N TYR A 22 -3.51 -8.19 -5.49
CA TYR A 22 -3.95 -6.87 -5.92
C TYR A 22 -3.79 -5.77 -4.86
N PHE A 23 -3.80 -6.12 -3.57
CA PHE A 23 -3.80 -5.11 -2.51
C PHE A 23 -2.54 -4.21 -2.48
N PRO A 24 -1.31 -4.71 -2.74
CA PRO A 24 -0.15 -3.83 -2.92
C PRO A 24 -0.35 -2.77 -4.01
N PHE A 25 -0.99 -3.14 -5.13
CA PHE A 25 -1.28 -2.20 -6.22
C PHE A 25 -2.36 -1.18 -5.82
N ILE A 26 -3.39 -1.62 -5.08
CA ILE A 26 -4.39 -0.71 -4.52
C ILE A 26 -3.72 0.31 -3.61
N LEU A 27 -2.86 -0.13 -2.68
CA LEU A 27 -2.11 0.77 -1.80
C LEU A 27 -1.21 1.73 -2.59
N TYR A 28 -0.51 1.24 -3.60
CA TYR A 28 0.27 2.08 -4.50
C TYR A 28 -0.60 3.19 -5.13
N THR A 29 -1.74 2.81 -5.73
CA THR A 29 -2.62 3.77 -6.42
C THR A 29 -3.29 4.77 -5.50
N LEU A 30 -3.37 4.49 -4.19
CA LEU A 30 -3.88 5.42 -3.19
C LEU A 30 -2.77 6.31 -2.64
N LEU A 31 -1.65 5.74 -2.21
CA LEU A 31 -0.61 6.47 -1.49
C LEU A 31 0.23 7.35 -2.40
N ALA A 32 0.71 6.83 -3.53
CA ALA A 32 1.66 7.56 -4.38
C ALA A 32 1.03 8.81 -5.03
N PRO A 33 -0.18 8.75 -5.64
CA PRO A 33 -0.82 9.94 -6.18
C PRO A 33 -1.19 10.95 -5.09
N LEU A 34 -1.64 10.49 -3.92
CA LEU A 34 -1.94 11.38 -2.80
C LEU A 34 -0.69 12.12 -2.33
N ALA A 35 0.43 11.40 -2.14
CA ALA A 35 1.71 11.97 -1.73
C ALA A 35 2.24 12.99 -2.75
N LEU A 36 2.25 12.65 -4.04
CA LEU A 36 2.72 13.57 -5.10
C LEU A 36 1.81 14.79 -5.24
N SER A 37 0.48 14.59 -5.16
CA SER A 37 -0.46 15.71 -5.26
C SER A 37 -0.40 16.67 -4.09
N ASP A 38 -0.11 16.17 -2.89
CA ASP A 38 0.19 16.99 -1.72
C ASP A 38 1.53 17.71 -1.89
N LEU A 39 2.59 16.99 -2.28
CA LEU A 39 3.94 17.56 -2.47
C LEU A 39 3.97 18.69 -3.50
N VAL A 40 3.29 18.53 -4.63
CA VAL A 40 3.22 19.56 -5.69
C VAL A 40 2.53 20.84 -5.21
N LYS A 41 1.63 20.75 -4.24
CA LYS A 41 0.90 21.91 -3.68
C LYS A 41 1.64 22.58 -2.53
N ARG A 42 2.78 22.05 -2.09
CA ARG A 42 3.53 22.62 -0.97
C ARG A 42 4.44 23.75 -1.42
N GLU A 43 4.12 24.94 -0.95
CA GLU A 43 4.94 26.15 -1.15
C GLU A 43 6.10 26.23 -0.12
N ASP A 44 6.02 25.46 0.97
CA ASP A 44 7.01 25.44 2.05
C ASP A 44 8.17 24.43 1.81
N VAL A 45 8.27 23.86 0.61
CA VAL A 45 9.29 22.86 0.24
C VAL A 45 10.17 23.40 -0.89
N ASP A 46 11.48 23.39 -0.68
CA ASP A 46 12.43 23.75 -1.73
C ASP A 46 12.56 22.63 -2.80
N SER A 47 13.15 22.98 -3.94
CA SER A 47 13.30 22.05 -5.08
C SER A 47 14.16 20.83 -4.75
N LYS A 48 15.13 20.95 -3.84
CA LYS A 48 16.04 19.86 -3.45
C LYS A 48 15.30 18.81 -2.62
N ILE A 49 14.61 19.23 -1.56
CA ILE A 49 13.79 18.37 -0.71
C ILE A 49 12.62 17.78 -1.51
N GLY A 50 11.98 18.59 -2.34
CA GLY A 50 10.91 18.13 -3.24
C GLY A 50 11.38 17.02 -4.18
N SER A 51 12.59 17.16 -4.75
CA SER A 51 13.17 16.15 -5.64
C SER A 51 13.53 14.85 -4.90
N ILE A 52 14.01 14.92 -3.66
CA ILE A 52 14.29 13.74 -2.82
C ILE A 52 13.00 12.96 -2.54
N TRP A 53 11.93 13.65 -2.12
CA TRP A 53 10.64 13.00 -1.87
C TRP A 53 10.02 12.43 -3.14
N THR A 54 10.09 13.17 -4.25
CA THR A 54 9.63 12.67 -5.55
C THR A 54 10.39 11.40 -5.93
N GLY A 55 11.71 11.40 -5.81
CA GLY A 55 12.54 10.21 -6.06
C GLY A 55 12.17 9.03 -5.15
N ALA A 56 11.99 9.26 -3.85
CA ALA A 56 11.58 8.22 -2.91
C ALA A 56 10.21 7.61 -3.26
N ILE A 57 9.23 8.44 -3.63
CA ILE A 57 7.89 8.00 -4.05
C ILE A 57 7.94 7.24 -5.38
N LEU A 58 8.80 7.62 -6.33
CA LEU A 58 8.90 6.90 -7.61
C LEU A 58 9.65 5.56 -7.49
N LEU A 59 10.71 5.52 -6.69
CA LEU A 59 11.54 4.33 -6.55
C LEU A 59 10.88 3.24 -5.69
N VAL A 60 10.20 3.63 -4.61
CA VAL A 60 9.55 2.68 -3.70
C VAL A 60 8.16 3.19 -3.34
N PRO A 61 7.16 3.07 -4.22
CA PRO A 61 5.93 3.85 -4.11
C PRO A 61 5.15 3.72 -2.81
N ILE A 62 5.03 2.50 -2.27
CA ILE A 62 4.31 2.28 -1.01
C ILE A 62 5.11 2.87 0.16
N LEU A 63 6.40 2.54 0.28
CA LEU A 63 7.23 2.97 1.40
C LEU A 63 7.58 4.47 1.34
N GLY A 64 7.95 4.97 0.17
CA GLY A 64 8.28 6.37 -0.08
C GLY A 64 7.09 7.29 0.13
N ALA A 65 5.91 6.93 -0.41
CA ALA A 65 4.69 7.70 -0.18
C ALA A 65 4.22 7.61 1.28
N GLY A 66 4.26 6.43 1.89
CA GLY A 66 3.94 6.27 3.31
C GLY A 66 4.85 7.10 4.22
N ALA A 67 6.16 7.06 3.98
CA ALA A 67 7.14 7.84 4.71
C ALA A 67 6.93 9.35 4.52
N TYR A 68 6.66 9.78 3.28
CA TYR A 68 6.34 11.18 2.99
C TYR A 68 5.09 11.66 3.74
N LEU A 69 4.00 10.88 3.70
CA LEU A 69 2.73 11.27 4.32
C LEU A 69 2.85 11.37 5.85
N ILE A 70 3.65 10.50 6.48
CA ILE A 70 3.83 10.50 7.93
C ILE A 70 4.88 11.52 8.39
N ALA A 71 6.05 11.54 7.75
CA ALA A 71 7.23 12.26 8.24
C ALA A 71 7.71 13.39 7.30
N GLY A 72 7.21 13.47 6.07
CA GLY A 72 7.60 14.47 5.08
C GLY A 72 7.00 15.86 5.28
N GLY A 73 6.21 16.07 6.34
CA GLY A 73 5.54 17.35 6.59
C GLY A 73 4.28 17.58 5.74
N SER A 74 3.65 16.49 5.28
CA SER A 74 2.42 16.52 4.49
C SER A 74 1.31 17.34 5.17
N LYS A 75 0.55 18.11 4.36
CA LYS A 75 -0.57 18.95 4.83
C LYS A 75 -1.92 18.23 4.74
N ILE A 76 -1.93 16.97 4.28
CA ILE A 76 -3.12 16.11 4.31
C ILE A 76 -3.62 15.94 5.75
N PRO A 77 -4.94 15.97 6.00
CA PRO A 77 -5.52 15.76 7.33
C PRO A 77 -4.99 14.48 8.01
N SER A 78 -4.62 14.61 9.29
CA SER A 78 -3.96 13.53 10.03
C SER A 78 -4.79 12.24 10.11
N TRP A 79 -6.12 12.34 10.19
CA TRP A 79 -6.99 11.16 10.19
C TRP A 79 -6.89 10.37 8.88
N LEU A 80 -6.87 11.06 7.74
CA LEU A 80 -6.84 10.45 6.41
C LEU A 80 -5.51 9.75 6.15
N LYS A 81 -4.39 10.46 6.41
CA LYS A 81 -3.06 9.87 6.24
C LYS A 81 -2.83 8.68 7.17
N ASN A 82 -3.31 8.74 8.41
CA ASN A 82 -3.15 7.64 9.37
C ASN A 82 -3.98 6.41 8.95
N ILE A 83 -5.23 6.59 8.52
CA ILE A 83 -6.06 5.48 8.05
C ILE A 83 -5.45 4.85 6.78
N LEU A 84 -5.03 5.66 5.82
CA LEU A 84 -4.47 5.15 4.56
C LEU A 84 -3.15 4.43 4.78
N VAL A 85 -2.23 5.03 5.54
CA VAL A 85 -0.89 4.44 5.73
C VAL A 85 -0.94 3.30 6.74
N TYR A 86 -1.40 3.54 7.97
CA TYR A 86 -1.38 2.48 8.99
C TYR A 86 -2.47 1.43 8.76
N GLY A 87 -3.66 1.83 8.33
CA GLY A 87 -4.72 0.88 7.98
C GLY A 87 -4.35 0.07 6.75
N GLY A 88 -3.81 0.73 5.71
CA GLY A 88 -3.31 0.05 4.52
C GLY A 88 -2.19 -0.94 4.80
N VAL A 89 -1.13 -0.50 5.49
CA VAL A 89 -0.02 -1.37 5.88
C VAL A 89 -0.49 -2.49 6.82
N GLY A 90 -1.41 -2.20 7.74
CA GLY A 90 -1.99 -3.18 8.65
C GLY A 90 -2.76 -4.28 7.92
N ILE A 91 -3.58 -3.94 6.93
CA ILE A 91 -4.29 -4.93 6.10
C ILE A 91 -3.31 -5.73 5.25
N LEU A 92 -2.29 -5.08 4.67
CA LEU A 92 -1.27 -5.79 3.89
C LEU A 92 -0.52 -6.81 4.76
N ALA A 93 -0.11 -6.41 5.97
CA ALA A 93 0.53 -7.30 6.93
C ALA A 93 -0.39 -8.46 7.34
N LEU A 94 -1.68 -8.19 7.56
CA LEU A 94 -2.68 -9.21 7.88
C LEU A 94 -2.83 -10.21 6.72
N ILE A 95 -2.92 -9.73 5.48
CA ILE A 95 -3.01 -10.60 4.30
C ILE A 95 -1.79 -11.51 4.22
N ILE A 96 -0.57 -10.95 4.32
CA ILE A 96 0.69 -11.71 4.30
C ILE A 96 0.72 -12.74 5.43
N LEU A 97 0.32 -12.36 6.64
CA LEU A 97 0.31 -13.27 7.79
C LEU A 97 -0.65 -14.44 7.56
N VAL A 98 -1.88 -14.15 7.12
CA VAL A 98 -2.89 -15.18 6.89
C VAL A 98 -2.49 -16.10 5.75
N THR A 99 -2.02 -15.57 4.61
CA THR A 99 -1.58 -16.41 3.49
C THR A 99 -0.38 -17.28 3.87
N SER A 100 0.57 -16.74 4.63
CA SER A 100 1.75 -17.48 5.09
C SER A 100 1.38 -18.61 6.05
N VAL A 101 0.45 -18.38 6.99
CA VAL A 101 0.04 -19.38 7.99
C VAL A 101 -0.89 -20.43 7.37
N ALA A 102 -1.86 -19.99 6.57
CA ALA A 102 -2.84 -20.87 5.94
C ALA A 102 -2.28 -21.63 4.72
N LYS A 103 -1.09 -21.24 4.23
CA LYS A 103 -0.43 -21.81 3.04
C LYS A 103 -1.34 -21.79 1.81
N PHE A 104 -2.02 -20.67 1.61
CA PHE A 104 -2.77 -20.39 0.40
C PHE A 104 -1.85 -20.16 -0.81
#